data_AF-A0A517S8D2-F1
#
_entry.id   AF-A0A517S8D2-F1
#
_cell.length_a   1.000
_cell.length_b   1.000
_cell.length_c   1.000
_cell.angle_alpha   90.00
_cell.angle_beta   90.00
_cell.angle_gamma   90.00
#
_symmetry.space_group_name_H-M   'P 1'
#
loop_
_entity.id
_entity.type
_entity.pdbx_description
1 polymer ?
#
loop_
_entity_poly.entity_id
_entity_poly.type
_entity_poly.pdbx_seq_one_letter_code
_entity_poly.pdbx_strand_id
1 'polypeptide(L)'
;MEMATDRKVYFILHLEERDRYSSGMRYEIQLLDTYGQTIARGCVDDQANSLELQGCSIPQPVIEAARKQAIGNGDYVDEAGYSVSPF
;
A
#
# COMPACT_ATOMS: atom_id res chain seq x y z
N MET A 1 -30.05 -8.31 -2.81
CA MET A 1 -28.76 -8.45 -3.52
C MET A 1 -27.88 -7.37 -2.91
N GLU A 2 -27.23 -7.69 -1.78
CA GLU A 2 -26.32 -6.76 -1.11
C GLU A 2 -25.16 -6.53 -2.08
N MET A 3 -25.02 -5.30 -2.56
CA MET A 3 -23.78 -4.90 -3.19
C MET A 3 -22.75 -4.90 -2.07
N ALA A 4 -21.99 -5.99 -1.95
CA ALA A 4 -20.77 -5.96 -1.18
C ALA A 4 -19.93 -4.85 -1.80
N THR A 5 -19.90 -3.69 -1.14
CA THR A 5 -18.88 -2.68 -1.40
C THR A 5 -17.57 -3.40 -1.20
N ASP A 6 -16.93 -3.75 -2.31
CA ASP A 6 -15.67 -4.47 -2.39
C ASP A 6 -14.62 -3.61 -1.67
N ARG A 7 -14.51 -3.81 -0.35
CA ARG A 7 -13.69 -2.97 0.50
C ARG A 7 -12.24 -3.31 0.18
N LYS A 8 -11.61 -2.44 -0.59
CA LYS A 8 -10.20 -2.59 -0.95
C LYS A 8 -9.34 -2.36 0.28
N VAL A 9 -8.48 -3.33 0.56
CA VAL A 9 -7.48 -3.24 1.62
C VAL A 9 -6.12 -3.21 0.95
N TYR A 10 -5.24 -2.41 1.53
CA TYR A 10 -3.88 -2.26 1.07
C TYR A 10 -2.93 -2.61 2.21
N PHE A 11 -1.84 -3.30 1.91
CA PHE A 11 -0.72 -3.40 2.82
C PHE A 11 0.34 -2.37 2.41
N ILE A 12 0.84 -1.61 3.38
CA ILE A 12 1.86 -0.58 3.21
C ILE A 12 3.08 -0.93 4.05
N LEU A 13 4.29 -0.74 3.52
CA LEU A 13 5.54 -1.06 4.22
C LEU A 13 6.61 -0.02 3.91
N HIS A 14 7.31 0.48 4.93
CA HIS A 14 8.52 1.28 4.74
C HIS A 14 9.74 0.35 4.67
N LEU A 15 10.37 0.27 3.51
CA LEU A 15 11.53 -0.58 3.25
C LEU A 15 12.77 -0.06 4.00
N GLU A 16 13.62 -0.96 4.50
CA GLU A 16 14.92 -0.59 5.04
C GLU A 16 15.87 -0.15 3.90
N GLU A 17 16.60 0.94 4.11
CA GLU A 17 17.55 1.50 3.14
C GLU A 17 18.74 0.55 2.81
N ARG A 18 18.78 -0.65 3.42
CA ARG A 18 19.80 -1.67 3.16
C ARG A 18 19.62 -2.39 1.82
N ASP A 19 18.50 -2.21 1.14
CA ASP A 19 18.28 -2.82 -0.16
C ASP A 19 18.93 -1.98 -1.27
N ARG A 20 20.14 -2.37 -1.65
CA ARG A 20 20.99 -1.76 -2.71
C ARG A 20 20.36 -1.69 -4.11
N TYR A 21 19.10 -2.08 -4.27
CA TYR A 21 18.40 -2.21 -5.56
C TYR A 21 17.40 -1.10 -5.86
N SER A 22 17.05 -0.25 -4.90
CA SER A 22 16.02 0.78 -5.11
C SER A 22 16.61 2.17 -5.00
N SER A 23 16.97 2.75 -6.14
CA SER A 23 17.46 4.13 -6.29
C SER A 23 16.37 5.18 -5.96
N GLY A 24 15.84 5.17 -4.73
CA GLY A 24 14.83 6.11 -4.24
C GLY A 24 13.52 5.47 -3.78
N MET A 25 13.22 4.22 -4.14
CA MET A 25 11.97 3.57 -3.72
C MET A 25 12.04 3.14 -2.25
N ARG A 26 11.20 3.75 -1.42
CA ARG A 26 11.22 3.61 0.05
C ARG A 26 10.00 2.91 0.61
N TYR A 27 8.90 2.85 -0.14
CA TYR A 27 7.65 2.30 0.33
C TYR A 27 7.14 1.23 -0.63
N GLU A 28 6.77 0.07 -0.09
CA GLU A 28 6.04 -0.95 -0.82
C GLU A 28 4.55 -0.81 -0.51
N ILE A 29 3.73 -0.90 -1.55
CA ILE A 29 2.27 -0.91 -1.44
C ILE A 29 1.74 -2.14 -2.18
N GLN A 30 0.86 -2.87 -1.51
CA GLN A 30 0.22 -4.06 -2.03
C GLN A 30 -1.30 -3.89 -1.99
N LEU A 31 -1.98 -4.18 -3.08
CA LEU A 31 -3.44 -4.30 -3.14
C LEU A 31 -3.82 -5.73 -2.79
N LEU A 32 -4.73 -5.89 -1.83
CA LEU A 32 -5.18 -7.18 -1.32
C LEU A 32 -6.61 -7.50 -1.77
N ASP A 33 -6.89 -8.79 -1.96
CA ASP A 33 -8.25 -9.31 -2.11
C ASP A 33 -8.98 -9.42 -0.77
N THR A 34 -10.25 -9.87 -0.79
CA THR A 34 -11.06 -10.08 0.41
C THR A 34 -10.54 -11.17 1.35
N TYR A 35 -9.57 -11.97 0.91
CA TYR A 35 -8.92 -13.02 1.69
C TYR A 35 -7.52 -12.61 2.16
N GLY A 36 -7.13 -11.34 1.95
CA GLY A 36 -5.81 -10.82 2.31
C GLY A 36 -4.68 -11.26 1.38
N GLN A 37 -4.98 -11.78 0.20
CA GLN A 37 -3.97 -12.16 -0.79
C GLN A 37 -3.57 -10.98 -1.67
N THR A 38 -2.28 -10.82 -1.90
CA THR A 38 -1.74 -9.77 -2.77
C THR A 38 -2.14 -10.01 -4.23
N ILE A 39 -3.00 -9.14 -4.75
CA ILE A 39 -3.39 -9.10 -6.16
C ILE A 39 -2.32 -8.36 -6.97
N ALA A 40 -1.83 -7.24 -6.44
CA ALA A 40 -0.84 -6.40 -7.10
C ALA A 40 0.09 -5.74 -6.08
N ARG A 41 1.33 -5.47 -6.48
CA ARG A 41 2.33 -4.79 -5.64
C ARG A 41 3.19 -3.84 -6.47
N GLY A 42 3.69 -2.79 -5.83
CA GLY A 42 4.71 -1.92 -6.40
C GLY A 42 5.33 -1.04 -5.33
N CYS A 43 6.39 -0.35 -5.72
CA CYS A 43 7.16 0.50 -4.81
C CYS A 43 7.08 1.96 -5.25
N VAL A 44 7.16 2.86 -4.28
CA VAL A 44 7.18 4.32 -4.48
C VAL A 44 8.26 4.98 -3.64
N ASP A 45 8.75 6.12 -4.13
CA ASP A 45 9.64 7.01 -3.39
C ASP A 45 8.86 7.98 -2.49
N ASP A 46 9.58 8.85 -1.76
CA ASP A 46 8.98 9.86 -0.89
C ASP A 46 8.28 11.03 -1.62
N GLN A 47 8.52 11.18 -2.92
CA GLN A 47 7.97 12.25 -3.76
C GLN A 47 6.77 11.80 -4.60
N ALA A 48 6.53 10.49 -4.71
CA ALA A 48 5.51 9.91 -5.59
C ALA A 48 4.09 10.24 -5.13
N ASN A 49 3.34 11.01 -5.91
CA ASN A 49 1.95 11.39 -5.58
C ASN A 49 0.91 10.46 -6.22
N SER A 50 1.36 9.49 -7.02
CA SER A 50 0.50 8.53 -7.71
C SER A 50 1.21 7.20 -7.87
N LEU A 51 0.46 6.11 -7.78
CA LEU A 51 0.91 4.77 -8.08
C LEU A 51 -0.21 4.03 -8.81
N GLU A 52 0.12 3.37 -9.92
CA GLU A 52 -0.79 2.49 -10.62
C GLU A 52 -0.25 1.05 -10.55
N LEU A 53 -1.07 0.12 -10.05
CA LEU A 53 -0.73 -1.29 -9.93
C LEU A 53 -1.70 -2.11 -10.79
N GLN A 54 -1.19 -2.74 -11.85
CA GLN A 54 -1.99 -3.57 -12.78
C GLN A 54 -3.28 -2.87 -13.27
N GLY A 55 -3.18 -1.58 -13.63
CA GLY A 55 -4.34 -0.78 -14.07
C GLY A 55 -5.26 -0.29 -12.94
N CYS A 56 -4.92 -0.54 -11.68
CA CYS A 56 -5.60 0.02 -10.51
C CYS A 56 -4.82 1.23 -9.98
N SER A 57 -5.45 2.40 -9.98
CA SER A 57 -4.91 3.57 -9.29
C SER A 57 -4.98 3.36 -7.78
N ILE A 58 -3.84 3.51 -7.12
CA ILE A 58 -3.76 3.49 -5.66
C ILE A 58 -4.19 4.86 -5.15
N PRO A 59 -5.12 4.92 -4.17
CA PRO A 59 -5.53 6.18 -3.57
C PRO A 59 -4.35 6.93 -2.95
N GLN A 60 -4.26 8.23 -3.17
CA GLN A 60 -3.24 9.08 -2.54
C GLN A 60 -3.18 8.91 -1.01
N PRO A 61 -4.30 8.79 -0.26
CA PRO A 61 -4.25 8.58 1.18
C PRO A 61 -3.50 7.31 1.61
N VAL A 62 -3.51 6.24 0.79
CA VAL A 62 -2.75 5.01 1.03
C VAL A 62 -1.25 5.26 0.90
N ILE A 63 -0.84 6.03 -0.12
CA ILE A 63 0.56 6.43 -0.32
C ILE A 63 1.02 7.31 0.84
N GLU A 64 0.19 8.25 1.28
CA GLU A 64 0.48 9.10 2.44
C GLU A 64 0.56 8.30 3.75
N ALA A 65 -0.26 7.25 3.90
CA ALA A 65 -0.18 6.36 5.05
C ALA A 65 1.14 5.57 5.04
N ALA A 66 1.60 5.09 3.88
CA ALA A 66 2.91 4.42 3.76
C ALA A 66 4.06 5.31 4.23
N ARG A 67 4.02 6.61 3.90
CA ARG A 67 5.02 7.60 4.35
C ARG A 67 5.07 7.82 5.86
N LYS A 68 3.98 7.51 6.57
CA LYS A 68 3.90 7.63 8.03
C LYS A 68 4.45 6.39 8.76
N GLN A 69 4.72 5.30 8.03
CA GLN A 69 5.26 4.07 8.61
C GLN A 69 6.72 4.27 9.04
N ALA A 70 7.06 3.72 10.20
CA ALA A 70 8.45 3.62 10.62
C ALA A 70 9.19 2.61 9.73
N ILE A 71 10.48 2.86 9.47
CA ILE A 71 11.35 1.98 8.68
C ILE A 71 11.25 0.54 9.20
N GLY A 72 11.05 -0.41 8.28
CA GLY A 72 10.90 -1.84 8.58
C GLY A 72 9.52 -2.25 9.07
N ASN A 73 8.57 -1.32 9.21
CA ASN A 73 7.20 -1.62 9.65
C ASN A 73 6.20 -1.44 8.50
N GLY A 74 5.13 -2.23 8.58
CA GLY A 74 3.99 -2.12 7.70
C GLY A 74 2.66 -2.24 8.43
N ASP A 75 1.60 -1.84 7.75
CA ASP A 75 0.24 -1.78 8.27
C ASP A 75 -0.78 -2.09 7.17
N TYR A 76 -1.99 -2.47 7.57
CA TYR A 76 -3.12 -2.67 6.67
C TYR A 76 -4.00 -1.42 6.71
N VAL A 77 -4.32 -0.86 5.55
CA VAL A 77 -5.14 0.36 5.44
C VAL A 77 -6.28 0.19 4.45
N ASP A 78 -7.36 0.94 4.64
CA ASP A 78 -8.41 1.07 3.63
C ASP A 78 -8.07 2.15 2.58
N GLU A 79 -8.99 2.38 1.64
CA GLU A 79 -8.84 3.38 0.58
C GLU A 79 -8.67 4.83 1.06
N ALA A 80 -9.08 5.13 2.29
CA ALA A 80 -8.90 6.42 2.93
C ALA A 80 -7.58 6.51 3.71
N GLY A 81 -6.76 5.44 3.70
CA GLY A 81 -5.47 5.39 4.37
C GLY A 81 -5.58 5.20 5.89
N TYR A 82 -6.74 4.78 6.40
CA TYR A 82 -6.92 4.47 7.82
C TYR A 82 -6.55 3.03 8.11
N SER A 83 -5.82 2.82 9.21
CA SER A 83 -5.47 1.49 9.68
C SER A 83 -6.71 0.63 9.90
N VAL A 84 -6.68 -0.59 9.41
CA VAL A 84 -7.73 -1.60 9.58
C VAL A 84 -7.14 -2.86 10.18
N SER A 85 -7.98 -3.65 10.86
CA SER A 85 -7.55 -4.96 11.34
C SER A 85 -7.13 -5.84 10.15
N PRO A 86 -6.03 -6.61 10.30
CA PRO A 86 -5.73 -7.67 9.36
C PRO A 86 -6.87 -8.69 9.36
N PHE A 87 -7.06 -9.33 8.20
CA PHE A 87 -8.04 -10.38 7.93
C PHE A 87 -7.99 -11.52 8.96
#